data_AF-A0A8T3T0D9-F1
#
_entry.id   AF-A0A8T3T0D9-F1
#
_cell.length_a   1.000
_cell.length_b   1.000
_cell.length_c   1.000
_cell.angle_alpha   90.00
_cell.angle_beta   90.00
_cell.angle_gamma   90.00
#
_symmetry.space_group_name_H-M   'P 1'
#
loop_
_entity.id
_entity.type
_entity.pdbx_description
1 polymer ?
#
loop_
_entity_poly.entity_id
_entity_poly.type
_entity_poly.pdbx_seq_one_letter_code
_entity_poly.pdbx_strand_id
1 'polypeptide(L)'
;MIGSEGNFHIDLERERVWRYRGPGDSVMLPVQPGDGLYDCVGPVDNLVALALGSGTNAAPGELGARTVEILAAAYRSADSGQAEPVTTVDRS
;
A
#
# COMPACT_ATOMS: atom_id res chain seq x y z
N MET A 1 1.41 10.82 2.62
CA MET A 1 1.13 11.10 1.20
C MET A 1 0.84 12.58 1.00
N ILE A 2 1.27 13.14 -0.13
CA ILE A 2 1.06 14.56 -0.49
C ILE A 2 0.24 14.60 -1.77
N GLY A 3 -0.75 15.50 -1.83
CA GLY A 3 -1.55 15.78 -3.00
C GLY A 3 -1.68 17.29 -3.23
N SER A 4 -2.36 17.68 -4.31
CA SER A 4 -2.54 19.09 -4.70
C SER A 4 -3.28 19.93 -3.66
N GLU A 5 -4.06 19.31 -2.78
CA GLU A 5 -4.91 19.98 -1.79
C GLU A 5 -4.43 19.77 -0.34
N GLY A 6 -3.23 19.22 -0.14
CA GLY A 6 -2.68 18.99 1.19
C GLY A 6 -1.99 17.63 1.33
N ASN A 7 -1.95 17.10 2.54
CA ASN A 7 -1.29 15.84 2.83
C ASN A 7 -2.04 15.05 3.90
N PHE A 8 -1.75 13.76 3.95
CA PHE A 8 -2.09 12.94 5.10
C PHE A 8 -0.89 12.11 5.53
N HIS A 9 -0.79 11.89 6.84
CA HIS A 9 0.22 11.06 7.46
C HIS A 9 -0.47 9.86 8.10
N ILE A 10 0.09 8.66 7.88
CA ILE A 10 -0.34 7.43 8.53
C ILE A 10 0.88 6.87 9.24
N ASP A 11 0.78 6.75 10.56
CA ASP A 11 1.76 6.09 11.42
C ASP A 11 1.07 4.88 12.05
N LEU A 12 1.40 3.68 11.57
CA LEU A 12 0.82 2.43 12.05
C LEU A 12 1.39 2.02 13.42
N GLU A 13 2.62 2.43 13.74
CA GLU A 13 3.25 2.13 15.04
C GLU A 13 2.59 2.93 16.16
N ARG A 14 2.32 4.22 15.91
CA ARG A 14 1.68 5.11 16.89
C ARG A 14 0.17 5.16 16.77
N GLU A 15 -0.41 4.43 15.81
CA GLU A 15 -1.84 4.38 15.53
C GLU A 15 -2.42 5.79 15.31
N ARG A 16 -1.79 6.54 14.40
CA ARG A 16 -2.16 7.93 14.11
C ARG A 16 -2.43 8.12 12.64
N VAL A 17 -3.56 8.76 12.35
CA VAL A 17 -3.85 9.29 11.02
C VAL A 17 -4.15 10.77 11.13
N TRP A 18 -3.36 11.57 10.43
CA TRP A 18 -3.50 13.01 10.37
C TRP A 18 -3.77 13.46 8.94
N ARG A 19 -4.79 14.31 8.74
CA ARG A 19 -5.08 14.97 7.47
C ARG A 19 -4.87 16.47 7.63
N TYR A 20 -4.16 17.07 6.68
CA TYR A 20 -3.94 18.50 6.61
C TYR A 20 -4.27 19.05 5.22
N ARG A 21 -5.18 20.03 5.16
CA ARG A 21 -5.49 20.82 3.96
C ARG A 21 -5.24 22.32 4.12
N GLY A 22 -4.95 22.78 5.34
CA GLY A 22 -4.62 24.17 5.66
C GLY A 22 -4.79 24.48 7.15
N PRO A 23 -4.46 25.69 7.63
CA PRO A 23 -4.55 26.04 9.05
C PRO A 23 -5.95 25.84 9.67
N GLY A 24 -7.01 25.99 8.89
CA GLY A 24 -8.40 25.77 9.32
C GLY A 24 -8.95 24.37 9.06
N ASP A 25 -8.19 23.48 8.40
CA ASP A 25 -8.59 22.10 8.08
C ASP A 25 -7.40 21.17 8.33
N SER A 26 -7.17 20.91 9.63
CA SER A 26 -6.15 20.00 10.16
C SER A 26 -6.83 19.09 11.16
N VAL A 27 -6.90 17.80 10.85
CA VAL A 27 -7.70 16.83 11.61
C VAL A 27 -6.87 15.62 11.97
N MET A 28 -6.81 15.30 13.26
CA MET A 28 -6.39 13.98 13.75
C MET A 28 -7.62 13.07 13.72
N LEU A 29 -7.58 11.98 12.96
CA LEU A 29 -8.67 11.02 12.93
C LEU A 29 -8.70 10.21 14.23
N PRO A 30 -9.89 9.82 14.72
CA PRO A 30 -10.05 9.09 15.98
C PRO A 30 -9.74 7.60 15.80
N VAL A 31 -8.46 7.27 15.67
CA VAL A 31 -7.96 5.88 15.63
C VAL A 31 -8.01 5.29 17.04
N GLN A 32 -8.57 4.09 17.18
CA GLN A 32 -8.63 3.37 18.45
C GLN A 32 -7.37 2.53 18.67
N PRO A 33 -7.03 2.20 19.93
CA PRO A 33 -5.97 1.24 20.21
C PRO A 33 -6.22 -0.10 19.51
N GLY A 34 -5.25 -0.58 18.74
CA GLY A 34 -5.33 -1.82 17.95
C GLY A 34 -5.71 -1.63 16.49
N ASP A 35 -6.23 -0.46 16.08
CA ASP A 35 -6.63 -0.20 14.69
C ASP A 35 -5.43 -0.14 13.73
N GLY A 36 -4.21 0.04 14.24
CA GLY A 36 -2.99 0.01 13.44
C GLY A 36 -2.44 -1.40 13.18
N LEU A 37 -3.01 -2.41 13.85
CA LEU A 37 -2.54 -3.79 13.74
C LEU A 37 -2.91 -4.38 12.38
N TYR A 38 -1.97 -5.14 11.83
CA TYR A 38 -2.24 -5.90 10.62
C TYR A 38 -3.22 -7.05 10.91
N ASP A 39 -4.36 -7.06 10.22
CA ASP A 39 -5.34 -8.14 10.28
C ASP A 39 -5.01 -9.24 9.25
N CYS A 40 -4.60 -10.41 9.75
CA CYS A 40 -4.31 -11.58 8.93
C CYS A 40 -5.56 -12.36 8.51
N VAL A 41 -6.71 -12.14 9.16
CA VAL A 41 -7.93 -12.92 8.95
C VAL A 41 -8.66 -12.44 7.70
N GLY A 42 -8.86 -11.13 7.56
CA GLY A 42 -9.56 -10.54 6.41
C GLY A 42 -9.05 -11.02 5.03
N PRO A 43 -7.73 -11.05 4.76
CA PRO A 43 -7.20 -11.57 3.51
C PRO A 43 -7.54 -13.05 3.25
N VAL A 44 -7.50 -13.90 4.28
CA VAL A 44 -7.82 -15.33 4.16
C VAL A 44 -9.30 -15.53 3.87
N ASP A 45 -10.17 -14.83 4.60
CA ASP A 45 -11.62 -14.90 4.39
C ASP A 45 -12.01 -14.43 2.99
N ASN A 46 -11.38 -13.35 2.50
CA ASN A 46 -11.64 -12.86 1.15
C ASN A 46 -11.15 -13.84 0.07
N LEU A 47 -10.06 -14.59 0.32
CA LEU A 47 -9.61 -15.64 -0.59
C LEU A 47 -10.66 -16.77 -0.68
N VAL A 48 -11.25 -17.19 0.44
CA VAL A 48 -12.35 -18.17 0.46
C VAL A 48 -13.57 -17.62 -0.28
N ALA A 49 -13.95 -16.36 -0.02
CA ALA A 49 -15.06 -15.71 -0.71
C ALA A 49 -14.85 -15.62 -2.23
N LEU A 50 -13.61 -15.36 -2.68
CA LEU A 50 -13.25 -15.39 -4.10
C LEU A 50 -13.45 -16.78 -4.71
N ALA A 51 -13.03 -17.83 -4.01
CA ALA A 51 -13.22 -19.21 -4.46
C ALA A 51 -14.70 -19.60 -4.57
N LEU A 52 -15.56 -18.99 -3.74
CA LEU A 52 -17.02 -19.16 -3.77
C LEU A 52 -17.73 -18.21 -4.76
N GLY A 53 -17.00 -17.33 -5.45
CA GLY A 53 -17.54 -16.41 -6.46
C GLY A 53 -18.19 -15.13 -5.89
N SER A 54 -17.95 -14.80 -4.62
CA SER A 54 -18.54 -13.62 -3.97
C SER A 54 -17.53 -12.59 -3.45
N GLY A 55 -16.23 -12.89 -3.48
CA GLY A 55 -15.16 -12.00 -3.03
C GLY A 55 -14.75 -10.94 -4.06
N THR A 56 -14.03 -9.91 -3.61
CA THR A 56 -13.41 -8.91 -4.50
C THR A 56 -11.91 -9.15 -4.58
N ASN A 57 -11.36 -9.26 -5.80
CA ASN A 57 -9.93 -9.44 -5.96
C ASN A 57 -9.20 -8.09 -5.92
N ALA A 58 -8.79 -7.68 -4.71
CA ALA A 58 -8.00 -6.45 -4.49
C ALA A 58 -6.50 -6.63 -4.75
N ALA A 59 -6.03 -7.85 -5.01
CA ALA A 59 -4.61 -8.18 -5.21
C ALA A 59 -4.42 -9.16 -6.39
N PRO A 60 -4.76 -8.75 -7.63
CA PRO A 60 -4.58 -9.60 -8.80
C PRO A 60 -3.10 -9.94 -9.01
N GLY A 61 -2.82 -11.10 -9.60
CA GLY A 61 -1.44 -11.59 -9.76
C GLY A 61 -0.52 -10.64 -10.52
N GLU A 62 -1.06 -9.89 -11.49
CA GLU A 62 -0.32 -8.85 -12.21
C GLU A 62 0.20 -7.76 -11.27
N LEU A 63 -0.60 -7.29 -10.31
CA LEU A 63 -0.16 -6.30 -9.33
C LEU A 63 1.03 -6.83 -8.51
N GLY A 64 0.98 -8.09 -8.08
CA GLY A 64 2.09 -8.73 -7.38
C GLY A 64 3.36 -8.82 -8.24
N ALA A 65 3.24 -9.18 -9.51
CA ALA A 65 4.36 -9.20 -10.44
C ALA A 65 5.02 -7.82 -10.58
N ARG A 66 4.22 -6.76 -10.77
CA ARG A 66 4.72 -5.37 -10.81
C ARG A 66 5.46 -4.96 -9.56
N THR A 67 4.97 -5.34 -8.39
CA THR A 67 5.67 -5.07 -7.11
C THR A 67 7.05 -5.72 -7.09
N VAL A 68 7.18 -6.96 -7.55
CA VAL A 68 8.48 -7.66 -7.62
C VAL A 68 9.42 -7.02 -8.65
N GLU A 69 8.91 -6.60 -9.81
CA GLU A 69 9.72 -5.91 -10.83
C GLU A 69 10.34 -4.61 -10.29
N ILE A 70 9.55 -3.81 -9.56
CA ILE A 70 10.00 -2.58 -8.91
C ILE A 70 11.06 -2.90 -7.85
N LEU A 71 10.81 -3.91 -7.00
CA LEU A 71 11.76 -4.32 -5.97
C LEU A 71 13.09 -4.79 -6.57
N ALA A 72 13.05 -5.55 -7.66
CA ALA A 72 14.24 -5.99 -8.37
C ALA A 72 15.05 -4.80 -8.92
N ALA A 73 14.39 -3.80 -9.49
CA ALA A 73 15.06 -2.56 -9.94
C ALA A 73 15.66 -1.78 -8.78
N ALA A 74 14.94 -1.66 -7.65
CA ALA A 74 15.43 -1.01 -6.45
C ALA A 74 16.69 -1.69 -5.89
N TYR A 75 16.75 -3.02 -5.88
CA TYR A 75 17.95 -3.75 -5.45
C TYR A 75 19.13 -3.52 -6.39
N ARG A 76 18.93 -3.54 -7.71
CA ARG A 76 20.00 -3.19 -8.67
C ARG A 76 20.48 -1.75 -8.47
N SER A 77 19.55 -0.82 -8.24
CA SER A 77 19.87 0.60 -8.02
C SER A 77 20.69 0.81 -6.76
N ALA A 78 20.38 0.07 -5.68
CA ALA A 78 21.15 0.11 -4.44
C ALA A 78 22.57 -0.43 -4.63
N ASP A 79 22.75 -1.47 -5.46
CA ASP A 79 24.06 -2.06 -5.77
C ASP A 79 24.90 -1.17 -6.69
N SER A 80 24.30 -0.61 -7.75
CA SER A 80 24.99 0.23 -8.72
C SER A 80 25.19 1.69 -8.25
N GLY A 81 24.41 2.13 -7.27
CA GLY A 81 24.37 3.52 -6.80
C GLY A 81 23.76 4.49 -7.81
N GLN A 82 23.07 3.97 -8.83
CA GLN A 82 22.44 4.76 -9.91
C GLN A 82 20.96 4.38 -10.05
N ALA A 83 20.18 5.22 -10.71
CA ALA A 83 18.80 4.88 -11.04
C ALA A 83 18.75 3.74 -12.08
N GLU A 84 17.98 2.70 -11.79
CA GLU A 84 17.80 1.54 -12.66
C GLU A 84 16.38 1.47 -13.22
N PRO A 85 16.18 1.13 -14.50
CA PRO A 85 14.86 0.98 -15.07
C PRO A 85 14.14 -0.26 -14.51
N VAL A 86 12.83 -0.14 -14.37
CA VAL A 86 11.95 -1.29 -14.12
C VAL A 86 11.75 -2.04 -15.43
N THR A 87 12.04 -3.34 -15.42
CA THR A 87 11.86 -4.22 -16.59
C THR A 87 10.61 -5.05 -16.39
N THR A 88 9.70 -4.96 -17.36
CA THR A 88 8.46 -5.73 -17.39
C THR A 88 8.62 -6.98 -18.21
N VAL A 89 8.16 -8.12 -17.69
CA VAL A 89 8.03 -9.33 -18.50
C VAL A 89 6.60 -9.39 -19.04
N ASP A 90 6.42 -9.08 -20.32
CA ASP A 90 5.12 -9.27 -20.97
C ASP A 90 4.82 -10.78 -21.08
N ARG A 91 3.64 -11.20 -20.62
CA ARG A 91 3.19 -12.59 -20.73
C ARG A 91 2.21 -12.66 -21.91
N SER A 92 2.73 -13.12 -23.05
CA SER A 92 1.94 -13.52 -24.23
C SER A 92 0.94 -14.63 -23.93
#